data_AF-A0A7V7CSB7-F1
#
_entry.id   AF-A0A7V7CSB7-F1
#
_cell.length_a   1.000
_cell.length_b   1.000
_cell.length_c   1.000
_cell.angle_alpha   90.00
_cell.angle_beta   90.00
_cell.angle_gamma   90.00
#
_symmetry.space_group_name_H-M   'P 1'
#
loop_
_entity.id
_entity.type
_entity.pdbx_description
1 polymer ?
#
loop_
_entity_poly.entity_id
_entity_poly.type
_entity_poly.pdbx_seq_one_letter_code
_entity_poly.pdbx_strand_id
1 'polypeptide(L)'
;MKMRKWLSGGWVVLFVLFSLQGPSWGEDSAEKDVATRFGFALSYGNSFHPDNDIGFLMANYVALFDYDKIWKHSAPEALRFKLEVSLGSTTTPKQWFMASTGMMALYYLDPLSTSWFRPYVEAG
;
A
#
# COMPACT_ATOMS: atom_id res chain seq x y z
N MET A 1 24.01 3.73 41.78
CA MET A 1 22.63 4.07 41.39
C MET A 1 22.54 5.54 40.99
N LYS A 2 22.41 5.86 39.70
CA LYS A 2 22.10 7.22 39.17
C LYS A 2 21.58 7.08 37.73
N MET A 3 20.30 7.39 37.52
CA MET A 3 19.61 7.31 36.21
C MET A 3 19.31 8.70 35.63
N ARG A 4 18.81 8.72 34.38
CA ARG A 4 18.07 9.83 33.74
C ARG A 4 18.80 11.17 33.54
N LYS A 5 19.47 11.30 32.38
CA LYS A 5 19.64 12.58 31.64
C LYS A 5 19.65 12.37 30.11
N TRP A 6 18.58 11.79 29.54
CA TRP A 6 18.50 11.48 28.08
C TRP A 6 17.10 11.66 27.47
N LEU A 7 16.22 12.47 28.08
CA LEU A 7 14.81 12.66 27.66
C LEU A 7 14.48 14.04 27.07
N SER A 8 15.46 14.95 26.98
CA SER A 8 15.24 16.34 26.55
C SER A 8 15.33 16.58 25.04
N GLY A 9 15.89 15.64 24.25
CA GLY A 9 16.10 15.84 22.81
C GLY A 9 14.85 15.65 21.94
N GLY A 10 14.03 14.63 22.24
CA GLY A 10 12.91 14.23 21.37
C GLY A 10 11.83 15.31 21.17
N TRP A 11 11.60 16.15 22.19
CA TRP A 11 10.63 17.24 22.14
C TRP A 11 10.96 18.31 21.10
N VAL A 12 12.25 18.60 20.89
CA VAL A 12 12.69 19.59 19.90
C VAL A 12 12.41 19.10 18.47
N VAL A 13 12.68 17.82 18.20
CA VAL A 13 12.41 17.18 16.90
C VAL A 13 10.91 17.17 16.60
N LEU A 14 10.09 16.80 17.59
CA LEU A 14 8.63 16.84 17.49
C LEU A 14 8.09 18.25 17.20
N PHE A 15 8.64 19.28 17.85
CA PHE A 15 8.22 20.67 17.65
C PHE A 15 8.58 21.19 16.25
N VAL A 16 9.78 20.86 15.75
CA VAL A 16 10.20 21.22 14.38
C VAL A 16 9.30 20.55 13.34
N LEU A 17 9.00 19.26 13.51
CA LEU A 17 8.10 18.51 12.60
C LEU A 17 6.67 19.09 12.58
N PHE A 18 6.15 19.55 13.74
CA PHE A 18 4.86 20.24 13.79
C PHE A 18 4.91 21.62 13.11
N SER A 19 5.98 22.38 13.31
CA SER A 19 6.14 23.74 12.72
C SER A 19 6.31 23.77 11.20
N LEU A 20 6.57 22.61 10.57
CA LEU A 20 6.61 22.46 9.10
C LEU A 20 5.21 22.24 8.48
N GLN A 21 4.16 22.12 9.28
CA GLN A 21 2.79 22.14 8.79
C GLN A 21 2.38 23.58 8.45
N GLY A 22 2.65 23.97 7.19
CA GLY A 22 2.07 25.17 6.61
C GLY A 22 0.53 25.11 6.64
N PRO A 23 -0.16 26.26 6.54
CA PRO A 23 -1.62 26.28 6.61
C PRO A 23 -2.21 25.45 5.46
N SER A 24 -2.91 24.38 5.81
CA SER A 24 -3.73 23.62 4.86
C SER A 24 -4.96 24.43 4.50
N TRP A 25 -4.85 25.22 3.43
CA TRP A 25 -6.02 25.78 2.77
C TRP A 25 -6.87 24.59 2.28
N GLY A 26 -8.19 24.63 2.52
CA GLY A 26 -9.09 23.65 1.96
C GLY A 26 -9.09 23.78 0.45
N GLU A 27 -8.57 22.78 -0.25
CA GLU A 27 -8.74 22.69 -1.70
C GLU A 27 -10.20 22.34 -1.97
N ASP A 28 -10.91 23.12 -2.79
CA ASP A 28 -12.29 22.79 -3.16
C ASP A 28 -12.32 21.43 -3.85
N SER A 29 -13.02 20.47 -3.26
CA SER A 29 -13.23 19.11 -3.79
C SER A 29 -14.14 19.12 -5.02
N ALA A 30 -13.66 19.72 -6.11
CA ALA A 30 -14.14 19.42 -7.44
C ALA A 30 -13.98 17.92 -7.68
N GLU A 31 -15.06 17.26 -8.11
CA GLU A 31 -15.18 15.80 -8.26
C GLU A 31 -14.25 15.28 -9.38
N LYS A 32 -12.96 15.12 -9.07
CA LYS A 32 -11.89 14.70 -9.97
C LYS A 32 -11.99 13.19 -10.24
N ASP A 33 -12.92 12.80 -11.09
CA ASP A 33 -13.17 11.43 -11.57
C ASP A 33 -11.88 10.60 -11.72
N VAL A 34 -11.58 9.71 -10.75
CA VAL A 34 -10.32 8.96 -10.77
C VAL A 34 -10.44 7.77 -11.71
N ALA A 35 -9.82 7.87 -12.87
CA ALA A 35 -9.78 6.80 -13.86
C ALA A 35 -9.24 5.49 -13.27
N THR A 36 -9.98 4.39 -13.49
CA THR A 36 -9.58 3.02 -13.12
C THR A 36 -8.23 2.68 -13.74
N ARG A 37 -7.31 2.13 -12.94
CA ARG A 37 -5.97 1.74 -13.38
C ARG A 37 -5.85 0.22 -13.37
N PHE A 38 -5.15 -0.32 -14.37
CA PHE A 38 -4.86 -1.75 -14.45
C PHE A 38 -3.35 -1.97 -14.34
N GLY A 39 -2.96 -3.03 -13.65
CA GLY A 39 -1.58 -3.43 -13.43
C GLY A 39 -1.39 -4.92 -13.68
N PHE A 40 -0.16 -5.31 -14.01
CA PHE A 40 0.24 -6.70 -14.16
C PHE A 40 1.63 -6.88 -13.54
N ALA A 41 1.82 -7.95 -12.78
CA ALA A 41 3.09 -8.30 -12.17
C ALA A 41 3.39 -9.79 -12.36
N LEU A 42 4.67 -10.11 -12.52
CA LEU A 42 5.20 -11.47 -12.41
C LEU A 42 6.03 -11.56 -11.13
N SER A 43 5.96 -12.69 -10.44
CA SER A 43 6.68 -12.93 -9.20
C SER A 43 7.23 -14.35 -9.19
N TYR A 44 8.51 -14.49 -8.87
CA TYR A 44 9.20 -15.77 -8.72
C TYR A 44 10.02 -15.74 -7.43
N GLY A 45 10.02 -16.84 -6.67
CA GLY A 45 10.74 -16.95 -5.41
C GLY A 45 10.42 -18.25 -4.69
N ASN A 46 10.79 -18.34 -3.41
CA ASN A 46 10.48 -19.49 -2.55
C ASN A 46 9.52 -19.08 -1.44
N SER A 47 8.66 -20.01 -1.05
CA SER A 47 7.82 -19.90 0.14
C SER A 47 8.66 -20.05 1.42
N PHE A 48 8.23 -19.41 2.51
CA PHE A 48 8.87 -19.55 3.82
C PHE A 48 8.58 -20.92 4.43
N HIS A 49 9.43 -21.89 4.12
CA HIS A 49 9.50 -23.21 4.78
C HIS A 49 10.86 -23.32 5.49
N PRO A 50 10.98 -23.99 6.64
CA PRO A 50 12.27 -24.19 7.30
C PRO A 50 13.37 -24.75 6.38
N ASP A 51 12.98 -25.62 5.45
CA ASP A 51 13.84 -26.29 4.47
C ASP A 51 13.96 -25.55 3.12
N ASN A 52 13.21 -24.45 2.93
CA ASN A 52 13.17 -23.61 1.72
C ASN A 52 12.89 -24.31 0.37
N ASP A 53 12.39 -25.55 0.36
CA ASP A 53 12.20 -26.33 -0.88
C ASP A 53 11.20 -25.73 -1.89
N ILE A 54 10.13 -25.08 -1.39
CA ILE A 54 8.96 -24.77 -2.21
C ILE A 54 9.16 -23.47 -3.01
N GLY A 55 9.73 -23.59 -4.21
CA GLY A 55 9.74 -22.54 -5.23
C GLY A 55 8.37 -22.31 -5.85
N PHE A 56 8.08 -21.09 -6.33
CA PHE A 56 6.84 -20.73 -7.02
C PHE A 56 7.05 -19.70 -8.13
N LEU A 57 6.16 -19.73 -9.13
CA LEU A 57 5.99 -18.70 -10.15
C LEU A 57 4.53 -18.24 -10.14
N MET A 58 4.29 -16.93 -10.14
CA MET A 58 2.96 -16.34 -10.05
C MET A 58 2.82 -15.12 -10.97
N ALA A 59 1.64 -14.96 -11.56
CA ALA A 59 1.21 -13.81 -12.33
C ALA A 59 0.01 -13.16 -11.63
N ASN A 60 0.10 -11.85 -11.37
CA ASN A 60 -0.93 -11.08 -10.70
C ASN A 60 -1.48 -10.02 -11.66
N TYR A 61 -2.81 -9.98 -11.80
CA TYR A 61 -3.53 -8.90 -12.47
C TYR A 61 -4.25 -8.05 -11.43
N VAL A 62 -4.06 -6.73 -11.51
CA VAL A 62 -4.61 -5.78 -10.54
C VAL A 62 -5.53 -4.79 -11.24
N ALA A 63 -6.70 -4.55 -10.67
CA ALA A 63 -7.59 -3.46 -11.04
C ALA A 63 -7.76 -2.52 -9.82
N LEU A 64 -7.30 -1.28 -9.97
CA LEU A 64 -7.39 -0.23 -8.96
C LEU A 64 -8.51 0.74 -9.34
N PHE A 65 -9.58 0.70 -8.56
CA PHE A 65 -10.77 1.52 -8.72
C PHE A 65 -10.74 2.71 -7.76
N ASP A 66 -11.49 3.75 -8.11
CA ASP A 66 -11.86 4.77 -7.15
C ASP A 66 -12.78 4.20 -6.07
N TYR A 67 -12.62 4.62 -4.82
CA TYR A 67 -13.35 4.02 -3.70
C TYR A 67 -14.83 4.46 -3.70
N ASP A 68 -15.09 5.75 -3.88
CA ASP A 68 -16.42 6.36 -3.78
C ASP A 68 -17.38 5.89 -4.90
N LYS A 69 -16.83 5.44 -6.02
CA LYS A 69 -17.60 4.82 -7.12
C LYS A 69 -18.22 3.47 -6.74
N ILE A 70 -17.61 2.76 -5.79
CA ILE A 70 -18.04 1.44 -5.32
C ILE A 70 -18.82 1.58 -4.01
N TRP A 71 -18.35 2.43 -3.10
CA TRP A 71 -18.89 2.60 -1.77
C TRP A 71 -19.47 4.01 -1.59
N LYS A 72 -20.80 4.11 -1.51
CA LYS A 72 -21.53 5.39 -1.39
C LYS A 72 -21.51 5.96 0.05
N HIS A 73 -20.32 6.10 0.63
CA HIS A 73 -20.08 6.82 1.89
C HIS A 73 -18.78 7.62 1.75
N SER A 74 -18.66 8.72 2.50
CA SER A 74 -17.52 9.65 2.35
C SER A 74 -16.21 9.03 2.87
N ALA A 75 -15.38 8.54 1.95
CA ALA A 75 -14.02 8.13 2.25
C ALA A 75 -13.01 9.29 2.07
N PRO A 76 -11.76 9.14 2.56
CA PRO A 76 -10.70 10.09 2.23
C PRO A 76 -10.33 10.03 0.75
N GLU A 77 -10.13 11.18 0.09
CA GLU A 77 -9.82 11.27 -1.35
C GLU A 77 -8.61 10.46 -1.83
N ALA A 78 -7.68 10.08 -0.93
CA ALA A 78 -6.51 9.25 -1.22
C ALA A 78 -6.76 7.73 -1.14
N LEU A 79 -7.97 7.29 -0.77
CA LEU A 79 -8.37 5.89 -0.64
C LEU A 79 -8.84 5.30 -1.99
N ARG A 80 -8.35 4.11 -2.33
CA ARG A 80 -8.70 3.36 -3.54
C ARG A 80 -9.09 1.94 -3.20
N PHE A 81 -9.95 1.35 -4.02
CA PHE A 81 -10.31 -0.06 -3.91
C PHE A 81 -9.47 -0.88 -4.91
N LYS A 82 -8.64 -1.78 -4.40
CA LYS A 82 -7.77 -2.66 -5.19
C LYS A 82 -8.41 -4.04 -5.25
N LEU A 83 -8.64 -4.56 -6.45
CA LEU A 83 -8.95 -5.97 -6.68
C LEU A 83 -7.76 -6.63 -7.37
N GLU A 84 -7.34 -7.78 -6.87
CA GLU A 84 -6.20 -8.54 -7.38
C GLU A 84 -6.63 -9.96 -7.74
N VAL A 85 -6.10 -10.49 -8.85
CA VAL A 85 -6.33 -11.86 -9.34
C VAL A 85 -4.97 -12.49 -9.58
N SER A 86 -4.65 -13.53 -8.83
CA SER A 86 -3.38 -14.24 -8.86
C SER A 86 -3.54 -15.61 -9.48
N LEU A 87 -2.68 -15.94 -10.43
CA LEU A 87 -2.59 -17.26 -11.08
C LEU A 87 -1.13 -17.73 -11.02
N GLY A 88 -0.87 -18.89 -10.45
CA GLY A 88 0.50 -19.37 -10.26
C GLY A 88 0.64 -20.88 -10.20
N SER A 89 1.87 -21.33 -10.03
CA SER A 89 2.21 -22.73 -9.78
C SER A 89 3.47 -22.85 -8.94
N THR A 90 3.53 -23.84 -8.05
CA THR A 90 4.80 -24.24 -7.43
C THR A 90 5.75 -24.82 -8.48
N THR A 91 7.05 -24.57 -8.36
CA THR A 91 8.07 -25.15 -9.27
C THR A 91 8.74 -26.38 -8.70
N THR A 92 8.80 -26.48 -7.37
CA THR A 92 9.59 -27.45 -6.60
C THR A 92 8.84 -27.78 -5.31
N PRO A 93 8.87 -29.03 -4.79
CA PRO A 93 9.35 -30.27 -5.42
C PRO A 93 8.40 -30.80 -6.49
N LYS A 94 7.16 -30.30 -6.54
CA LYS A 94 6.10 -30.70 -7.48
C LYS A 94 5.37 -29.48 -8.00
N GLN A 95 4.82 -29.58 -9.21
CA GLN A 95 4.00 -28.52 -9.80
C GLN A 95 2.54 -28.64 -9.38
N TRP A 96 2.05 -27.62 -8.67
CA TRP A 96 0.65 -27.48 -8.24
C TRP A 96 0.16 -26.10 -8.64
N PHE A 97 -0.85 -26.05 -9.52
CA PHE A 97 -1.48 -24.81 -9.93
C PHE A 97 -2.36 -24.24 -8.82
N MET A 98 -2.31 -22.91 -8.65
CA MET A 98 -3.11 -22.17 -7.69
C MET A 98 -3.73 -20.94 -8.39
N ALA A 99 -4.97 -20.65 -8.01
CA ALA A 99 -5.67 -19.42 -8.37
C ALA A 99 -6.27 -18.81 -7.10
N SER A 100 -6.16 -17.49 -6.95
CA SER A 100 -6.74 -16.75 -5.84
C SER A 100 -7.18 -15.35 -6.27
N THR A 101 -8.11 -14.76 -5.53
CA THR A 101 -8.50 -13.36 -5.69
C THR A 101 -8.42 -12.64 -4.35
N GLY A 102 -8.08 -11.36 -4.39
CA GLY A 102 -7.95 -10.50 -3.22
C GLY A 102 -8.69 -9.17 -3.44
N MET A 103 -9.15 -8.57 -2.34
CA MET A 103 -9.74 -7.24 -2.32
C MET A 103 -9.09 -6.47 -1.18
N MET A 104 -8.57 -5.27 -1.44
CA MET A 104 -7.80 -4.49 -0.47
C MET A 104 -8.20 -3.01 -0.58
N ALA A 105 -8.19 -2.32 0.56
CA ALA A 105 -8.17 -0.86 0.59
C ALA A 105 -6.71 -0.39 0.47
N LEU A 106 -6.42 0.45 -0.54
CA LEU A 106 -5.12 1.07 -0.75
C LEU A 106 -5.23 2.56 -0.43
N TYR A 107 -4.33 3.10 0.39
CA TYR A 107 -4.30 4.50 0.77
C TYR A 107 -2.95 5.13 0.38
N TYR A 108 -2.99 6.20 -0.40
CA TYR A 108 -1.79 6.95 -0.78
C TYR A 108 -1.31 7.86 0.35
N LEU A 109 -0.02 7.82 0.65
CA LEU A 109 0.61 8.67 1.66
C LEU A 109 1.08 9.98 0.99
N ASP A 110 0.14 10.77 0.48
CA ASP A 110 0.45 11.96 -0.32
C ASP A 110 1.36 13.01 0.39
N PRO A 111 1.36 13.21 1.72
CA PRO A 111 2.35 14.05 2.42
C PRO A 111 3.81 13.57 2.31
N LEU A 112 4.04 12.33 1.87
CA LEU A 112 5.35 11.73 1.59
C LEU A 112 5.58 11.51 0.08
N SER A 113 4.67 12.02 -0.77
CA SER A 113 4.77 11.87 -2.22
C SER A 113 5.67 12.94 -2.87
N THR A 114 6.21 12.58 -4.02
CA THR A 114 7.03 13.45 -4.88
C THR A 114 6.61 13.23 -6.34
N SER A 115 7.19 14.00 -7.28
CA SER A 115 6.88 13.89 -8.71
C SER A 115 7.17 12.53 -9.35
N TRP A 116 8.03 11.70 -8.74
CA TRP A 116 8.48 10.41 -9.27
C TRP A 116 8.26 9.23 -8.31
N PHE A 117 7.94 9.48 -7.04
CA PHE A 117 7.70 8.46 -6.02
C PHE A 117 6.45 8.81 -5.22
N ARG A 118 5.43 7.93 -5.25
CA ARG A 118 4.22 8.02 -4.42
C ARG A 118 4.13 6.80 -3.51
N PRO A 119 4.44 6.92 -2.21
CA PRO A 119 4.26 5.83 -1.26
C PRO A 119 2.78 5.55 -0.99
N TYR A 120 2.48 4.31 -0.63
CA TYR A 120 1.14 3.86 -0.27
C TYR A 120 1.21 2.79 0.82
N VAL A 121 0.07 2.54 1.46
CA VAL A 121 -0.18 1.37 2.31
C VAL A 121 -1.42 0.65 1.79
N GLU A 122 -1.49 -0.66 1.97
CA GLU A 122 -2.68 -1.46 1.62
C GLU A 122 -3.04 -2.45 2.73
N ALA A 123 -4.33 -2.72 2.89
CA ALA A 123 -4.88 -3.65 3.87
C ALA A 123 -6.15 -4.33 3.33
N GLY A 124 -6.32 -5.61 3.63
CA GLY A 124 -7.44 -6.48 3.24
C GLY A 124 -7.38 -7.81 3.99
#